data_AF-A0A021VXW8-F1
#
_entry.id   AF-A0A021VXW8-F1
#
_cell.length_a   1.000
_cell.length_b   1.000
_cell.length_c   1.000
_cell.angle_alpha   90.00
_cell.angle_beta   90.00
_cell.angle_gamma   90.00
#
_symmetry.space_group_name_H-M   'P 1'
#
loop_
_entity.id
_entity.type
_entity.pdbx_description
1 polymer ?
#
loop_
_entity_poly.entity_id
_entity_poly.type
_entity_poly.pdbx_seq_one_letter_code
_entity_poly.pdbx_strand_id
1 'polypeptide(L)'
;MTPQHDRTARRTTARWARRAVRPAAALVLAAALTGCAEGEGPVDVDVDWSGLSDQVEQLADEARQTADDVREDLSGAQVDDAVRERTEGAVTEAEQAVEEARTRLEELQRGASPAAEDLADAERALTDARENLESVTQDTEGAVREGLERLSGEIDGLLDRIGEASP
;
A
#
# COMPACT_ATOMS: atom_id res chain seq x y z
N MET A 1 46.35 36.41 -6.25
CA MET A 1 47.43 35.55 -5.72
C MET A 1 46.82 34.63 -4.69
N THR A 2 46.82 33.34 -5.03
CA THR A 2 46.42 32.15 -4.27
C THR A 2 47.41 31.88 -3.11
N PRO A 3 47.32 30.76 -2.35
CA PRO A 3 46.20 30.15 -1.62
C PRO A 3 46.70 29.63 -0.23
N GLN A 4 46.10 28.55 0.29
CA GLN A 4 46.66 27.54 1.24
C GLN A 4 45.99 27.57 2.62
N HIS A 5 44.91 26.79 2.80
CA HIS A 5 44.84 25.34 3.05
C HIS A 5 44.71 25.11 4.55
N ASP A 6 43.57 24.57 4.96
CA ASP A 6 43.61 23.53 5.99
C ASP A 6 42.73 22.35 5.54
N ARG A 7 43.40 21.20 5.41
CA ARG A 7 42.82 19.89 5.08
C ARG A 7 43.31 18.96 6.19
N THR A 8 42.43 18.53 7.07
CA THR A 8 42.54 17.25 7.81
C THR A 8 41.11 16.80 8.15
N ALA A 9 40.47 15.93 7.37
CA ALA A 9 40.62 14.47 7.33
C ALA A 9 40.35 13.76 8.67
N ARG A 10 39.21 13.05 8.77
CA ARG A 10 39.00 11.69 9.32
C ARG A 10 37.48 11.44 9.37
N ARG A 11 36.91 10.72 8.40
CA ARG A 11 36.76 9.25 8.33
C ARG A 11 36.13 8.63 9.58
N THR A 12 35.15 7.78 9.26
CA THR A 12 34.81 6.47 9.85
C THR A 12 33.74 6.38 10.95
N THR A 13 32.69 5.66 10.53
CA THR A 13 31.98 4.55 11.19
C THR A 13 30.71 4.83 11.99
N ALA A 14 29.60 4.57 11.28
CA ALA A 14 28.42 3.84 11.71
C ALA A 14 28.52 3.16 13.08
N ARG A 15 27.56 3.48 13.95
CA ARG A 15 27.15 2.61 15.05
C ARG A 15 25.64 2.49 15.03
N TRP A 16 25.19 1.51 14.26
CA TRP A 16 23.90 0.85 14.44
C TRP A 16 23.79 0.41 15.90
N ALA A 17 22.92 1.05 16.66
CA ALA A 17 22.61 0.67 18.03
C ALA A 17 21.71 -0.57 17.99
N ARG A 18 22.33 -1.76 17.88
CA ARG A 18 21.69 -3.03 18.24
C ARG A 18 21.60 -3.09 19.77
N ARG A 19 20.38 -3.04 20.30
CA ARG A 19 20.01 -3.36 21.68
C ARG A 19 18.56 -3.86 21.63
N ALA A 20 18.15 -4.96 22.21
CA ALA A 20 18.85 -6.03 22.92
C ALA A 20 17.91 -7.24 22.88
N VAL A 21 18.46 -8.40 22.51
CA VAL A 21 17.77 -9.68 22.64
C VAL A 21 17.63 -9.97 24.14
N ARG A 22 16.38 -10.12 24.62
CA ARG A 22 16.09 -10.68 25.95
C ARG A 22 15.83 -12.18 25.81
N PRO A 23 16.55 -13.04 26.55
CA PRO A 23 16.35 -14.47 26.50
C PRO A 23 15.13 -14.92 27.31
N ALA A 24 14.46 -15.92 26.75
CA ALA A 24 13.63 -16.97 27.33
C ALA A 24 13.25 -16.90 28.83
N ALA A 25 11.94 -16.88 29.08
CA ALA A 25 11.34 -17.54 30.22
C ALA A 25 10.23 -18.46 29.70
N ALA A 26 10.55 -19.74 29.58
CA ALA A 26 9.56 -20.79 29.39
C ALA A 26 8.74 -20.93 30.68
N LEU A 27 7.46 -20.59 30.62
CA LEU A 27 6.46 -20.99 31.61
C LEU A 27 5.52 -21.98 30.94
N VAL A 28 5.80 -23.27 31.15
CA VAL A 28 4.81 -24.33 31.05
C VAL A 28 3.90 -24.19 32.25
N LEU A 29 2.63 -23.84 32.05
CA LEU A 29 1.60 -24.03 33.07
C LEU A 29 0.31 -24.56 32.44
N ALA A 30 0.13 -25.87 32.68
CA ALA A 30 -1.10 -26.58 32.99
C ALA A 30 -2.42 -26.14 32.30
N ALA A 31 -2.94 -27.09 31.52
CA ALA A 31 -4.35 -27.23 31.20
C ALA A 31 -5.24 -27.08 32.45
N ALA A 32 -6.07 -26.05 32.45
CA ALA A 32 -7.28 -25.98 33.25
C ALA A 32 -8.48 -26.10 32.28
N LEU A 33 -8.83 -27.34 31.96
CA LEU A 33 -10.17 -27.67 31.50
C LEU A 33 -11.11 -27.52 32.70
N THR A 34 -11.75 -26.37 32.82
CA THR A 34 -12.94 -26.21 33.67
C THR A 34 -13.86 -25.25 32.94
N GLY A 35 -14.89 -25.83 32.33
CA GLY A 35 -15.73 -25.18 31.34
C GLY A 35 -16.56 -24.02 31.84
N CYS A 36 -16.88 -23.13 30.91
CA CYS A 36 -18.20 -22.55 30.80
C CYS A 36 -18.87 -23.23 29.61
N ALA A 37 -19.91 -23.98 29.89
CA ALA A 37 -20.90 -24.35 28.90
C ALA A 37 -21.63 -23.08 28.45
N GLU A 38 -21.63 -22.82 27.15
CA GLU A 38 -22.80 -22.45 26.33
C GLU A 38 -22.31 -21.88 24.99
N GLY A 39 -22.45 -22.65 23.91
CA GLY A 39 -22.58 -22.10 22.56
C GLY A 39 -21.30 -21.88 21.74
N GLU A 40 -20.42 -22.88 21.64
CA GLU A 40 -19.47 -22.94 20.52
C GLU A 40 -20.21 -23.35 19.24
N GLY A 41 -20.87 -22.38 18.61
CA GLY A 41 -20.94 -22.38 17.15
C GLY A 41 -19.54 -22.11 16.59
N PRO A 42 -19.24 -22.47 15.32
CA PRO A 42 -18.08 -21.90 14.67
C PRO A 42 -18.12 -20.39 14.89
N VAL A 43 -17.04 -19.79 15.36
CA VAL A 43 -16.86 -18.34 15.23
C VAL A 43 -16.73 -18.10 13.73
N ASP A 44 -17.87 -18.00 13.05
CA ASP A 44 -17.97 -17.34 11.76
C ASP A 44 -17.46 -15.93 12.04
N VAL A 45 -16.21 -15.68 11.67
CA VAL A 45 -15.72 -14.33 11.49
C VAL A 45 -16.54 -13.83 10.32
N ASP A 46 -17.70 -13.25 10.63
CA ASP A 46 -18.60 -12.61 9.68
C ASP A 46 -17.86 -11.36 9.20
N VAL A 47 -16.89 -11.56 8.31
CA VAL A 47 -16.25 -10.47 7.58
C VAL A 47 -17.38 -9.85 6.78
N ASP A 48 -17.67 -8.57 7.05
CA ASP A 48 -18.68 -7.82 6.32
C ASP A 48 -18.18 -7.53 4.90
N TRP A 49 -18.27 -8.54 4.04
CA TRP A 49 -17.84 -8.49 2.64
C TRP A 49 -18.64 -7.48 1.81
N SER A 50 -19.86 -7.18 2.22
CA SER A 50 -20.68 -6.15 1.56
C SER A 50 -20.19 -4.75 1.92
N GLY A 51 -19.92 -4.50 3.21
CA GLY A 51 -19.31 -3.26 3.64
C GLY A 51 -17.92 -3.06 3.05
N LEU A 52 -17.12 -4.12 2.92
CA LEU A 52 -15.79 -4.07 2.29
C LEU A 52 -15.89 -3.70 0.80
N SER A 53 -16.78 -4.35 0.04
CA SER A 53 -16.94 -4.08 -1.39
C SER A 53 -17.39 -2.65 -1.66
N ASP A 54 -18.38 -2.14 -0.92
CA ASP A 54 -18.87 -0.77 -1.10
C ASP A 54 -17.75 0.26 -0.86
N GLN A 55 -16.90 0.01 0.12
CA GLN A 55 -15.79 0.90 0.44
C GLN A 55 -14.64 0.81 -0.56
N VAL A 56 -14.35 -0.38 -1.09
CA VAL A 56 -13.40 -0.56 -2.19
C VAL A 56 -13.91 0.11 -3.45
N GLU A 57 -15.22 0.02 -3.72
CA GLU A 57 -15.84 0.64 -4.88
C GLU A 57 -15.72 2.17 -4.80
N GLN A 58 -16.02 2.73 -3.63
CA GLN A 58 -15.82 4.14 -3.34
C GLN A 58 -14.35 4.56 -3.50
N LEU A 59 -13.41 3.81 -2.94
CA LEU A 59 -11.97 4.09 -3.08
C LEU A 59 -11.49 3.98 -4.53
N ALA A 60 -12.03 3.04 -5.30
CA ALA A 60 -11.68 2.88 -6.71
C ALA A 60 -12.19 4.04 -7.57
N ASP A 61 -13.41 4.53 -7.28
CA ASP A 61 -13.97 5.70 -7.93
C ASP A 61 -13.21 6.98 -7.54
N GLU A 62 -12.81 7.11 -6.27
CA GLU A 62 -11.94 8.21 -5.79
C GLU A 62 -10.57 8.16 -6.47
N ALA A 63 -9.92 6.99 -6.55
CA ALA A 63 -8.64 6.79 -7.22
C ALA A 63 -8.69 7.15 -8.71
N ARG A 64 -9.76 6.78 -9.41
CA ARG A 64 -9.97 7.19 -10.81
C ARG A 64 -10.13 8.69 -10.96
N GLN A 65 -10.90 9.31 -10.08
CA GLN A 65 -11.09 10.76 -10.11
C GLN A 65 -9.77 11.50 -9.83
N THR A 66 -9.01 11.05 -8.83
CA THR A 66 -7.69 11.59 -8.51
C THR A 66 -6.70 11.36 -9.66
N ALA A 67 -6.74 10.21 -10.33
CA ALA A 67 -5.92 9.92 -11.50
C ALA A 67 -6.24 10.86 -12.68
N ASP A 68 -7.51 11.15 -12.94
CA ASP A 68 -7.94 12.11 -13.95
C ASP A 68 -7.51 13.54 -13.61
N ASP A 69 -7.65 13.96 -12.35
CA ASP A 69 -7.17 15.26 -11.86
C ASP A 69 -5.65 15.40 -12.07
N VAL A 70 -4.87 14.35 -11.72
CA VAL A 70 -3.41 14.33 -11.94
C VAL A 70 -3.07 14.48 -13.42
N ARG A 71 -3.81 13.83 -14.33
CA ARG A 71 -3.58 13.95 -15.78
C ARG A 71 -3.89 15.36 -16.28
N GLU A 72 -4.97 15.96 -15.79
CA GLU A 72 -5.31 17.35 -16.12
C GLU A 72 -4.20 18.30 -15.67
N ASP A 73 -3.76 18.19 -14.41
CA ASP A 73 -2.67 18.98 -13.86
C ASP A 73 -1.35 18.75 -14.61
N LEU A 74 -1.05 17.51 -14.96
CA LEU A 74 0.15 17.14 -15.73
C LEU A 74 0.15 17.71 -17.14
N SER A 75 -1.03 17.81 -17.77
CA SER A 75 -1.20 18.44 -19.08
C SER A 75 -0.98 19.95 -19.02
N GLY A 76 -1.35 20.58 -17.90
CA GLY A 76 -1.13 22.01 -17.63
C GLY A 76 0.29 22.33 -17.14
N ALA A 77 1.02 21.35 -16.62
CA ALA A 77 2.36 21.53 -16.08
C ALA A 77 3.44 21.60 -17.17
N GLN A 78 4.42 22.49 -16.96
CA GLN A 78 5.65 22.52 -17.74
C GLN A 78 6.66 21.53 -17.16
N VAL A 79 6.51 20.26 -17.55
CA VAL A 79 7.43 19.16 -17.19
C VAL A 79 8.08 18.58 -18.45
N ASP A 80 9.25 17.96 -18.27
CA ASP A 80 9.92 17.22 -19.34
C ASP A 80 9.05 16.04 -19.84
N ASP A 81 9.09 15.77 -21.15
CA ASP A 81 8.28 14.69 -21.74
C ASP A 81 8.56 13.32 -21.11
N ALA A 82 9.80 13.06 -20.70
CA ALA A 82 10.17 11.83 -20.01
C ALA A 82 9.62 11.75 -18.58
N VAL A 83 9.36 12.89 -17.91
CA VAL A 83 8.68 12.90 -16.61
C VAL A 83 7.17 12.71 -16.83
N ARG A 84 6.60 13.37 -17.84
CA ARG A 84 5.20 13.19 -18.23
C ARG A 84 4.88 11.73 -18.54
N GLU A 85 5.64 11.10 -19.43
CA GLU A 85 5.40 9.71 -19.84
C GLU A 85 5.49 8.74 -18.65
N ARG A 86 6.49 8.91 -17.77
CA ARG A 86 6.62 8.11 -16.54
C ARG A 86 5.45 8.32 -15.58
N THR A 87 4.99 9.56 -15.44
CA THR A 87 3.85 9.90 -14.56
C THR A 87 2.56 9.31 -15.10
N GLU A 88 2.28 9.47 -16.40
CA GLU A 88 1.12 8.86 -17.06
C GLU A 88 1.14 7.33 -16.96
N GLY A 89 2.32 6.72 -17.11
CA GLY A 89 2.53 5.29 -16.91
C GLY A 89 2.18 4.84 -15.49
N ALA A 90 2.73 5.51 -14.47
CA ALA A 90 2.48 5.18 -13.07
C ALA A 90 1.00 5.36 -12.67
N VAL A 91 0.35 6.44 -13.14
CA VAL A 91 -1.08 6.68 -12.91
C VAL A 91 -1.94 5.59 -13.58
N THR A 92 -1.58 5.19 -14.81
CA THR A 92 -2.30 4.12 -15.52
C THR A 92 -2.15 2.77 -14.83
N GLU A 93 -0.95 2.46 -14.33
CA GLU A 93 -0.69 1.23 -13.58
C GLU A 93 -1.47 1.21 -12.27
N ALA A 94 -1.52 2.33 -11.55
CA ALA A 94 -2.34 2.50 -10.35
C ALA A 94 -3.82 2.23 -10.60
N GLU A 95 -4.41 2.81 -11.63
CA GLU A 95 -5.81 2.54 -11.99
C GLU A 95 -6.07 1.08 -12.32
N GLN A 96 -5.15 0.43 -13.06
CA GLN A 96 -5.28 -0.98 -13.40
C GLN A 96 -5.22 -1.86 -12.15
N ALA A 97 -4.29 -1.58 -11.24
CA ALA A 97 -4.15 -2.32 -9.99
C ALA A 97 -5.39 -2.17 -9.09
N VAL A 98 -5.93 -0.96 -8.98
CA VAL A 98 -7.16 -0.66 -8.23
C VAL A 98 -8.36 -1.40 -8.83
N GLU A 99 -8.51 -1.41 -10.15
CA GLU A 99 -9.60 -2.11 -10.83
C GLU A 99 -9.49 -3.64 -10.75
N GLU A 100 -8.27 -4.17 -10.80
CA GLU A 100 -8.03 -5.59 -10.59
C GLU A 100 -8.42 -5.97 -9.16
N ALA A 101 -7.98 -5.22 -8.16
CA ALA A 101 -8.34 -5.43 -6.76
C ALA A 101 -9.86 -5.40 -6.54
N ARG A 102 -10.55 -4.39 -7.09
CA ARG A 102 -12.02 -4.32 -7.10
C ARG A 102 -12.64 -5.58 -7.69
N THR A 103 -12.20 -5.99 -8.88
CA THR A 103 -12.74 -7.16 -9.58
C THR A 103 -12.57 -8.43 -8.76
N ARG A 104 -11.39 -8.65 -8.16
CA ARG A 104 -11.11 -9.83 -7.33
C ARG A 104 -11.95 -9.85 -6.06
N LEU A 105 -12.17 -8.69 -5.44
CA LEU A 105 -13.04 -8.58 -4.27
C LEU A 105 -14.51 -8.86 -4.60
N GLU A 106 -15.00 -8.43 -5.75
CA GLU A 106 -16.34 -8.80 -6.21
C GLU A 106 -16.45 -10.31 -6.53
N GLU A 107 -15.39 -10.93 -7.08
CA GLU A 107 -15.32 -12.37 -7.31
C GLU A 107 -15.33 -13.19 -6.02
N LEU A 108 -14.58 -12.73 -5.01
CA LEU A 108 -14.61 -13.26 -3.64
C LEU A 108 -16.01 -13.23 -3.06
N GLN A 109 -16.71 -12.10 -3.17
CA GLN A 109 -18.07 -11.94 -2.67
C GLN A 109 -19.06 -12.91 -3.34
N ARG A 110 -18.84 -13.23 -4.62
CA ARG A 110 -19.67 -14.21 -5.36
C ARG A 110 -19.34 -15.67 -5.01
N GLY A 111 -18.36 -15.93 -4.14
CA GLY A 111 -17.96 -17.27 -3.72
C GLY A 111 -17.21 -18.04 -4.80
N ALA A 112 -16.61 -17.35 -5.77
CA ALA A 112 -15.68 -17.95 -6.71
C ALA A 112 -14.33 -18.19 -5.99
N SER A 113 -13.73 -19.38 -6.12
CA SER A 113 -12.39 -19.66 -5.58
C SER A 113 -11.54 -20.40 -6.62
N PRO A 114 -10.20 -20.20 -6.65
CA PRO A 114 -9.29 -19.99 -5.51
C PRO A 114 -8.85 -18.53 -5.30
N ALA A 115 -9.69 -17.74 -4.65
CA ALA A 115 -9.56 -16.29 -4.65
C ALA A 115 -8.51 -15.72 -3.66
N ALA A 116 -7.85 -16.58 -2.88
CA ALA A 116 -6.73 -16.17 -2.02
C ALA A 116 -5.44 -15.89 -2.84
N GLU A 117 -5.19 -16.64 -3.91
CA GLU A 117 -4.06 -16.35 -4.82
C GLU A 117 -4.34 -15.09 -5.65
N ASP A 118 -5.58 -14.92 -6.09
CA ASP A 118 -6.01 -13.72 -6.84
C ASP A 118 -5.94 -12.44 -6.00
N LEU A 119 -6.25 -12.52 -4.69
CA LEU A 119 -6.13 -11.37 -3.79
C LEU A 119 -4.66 -11.00 -3.55
N ALA A 120 -3.79 -11.99 -3.38
CA ALA A 120 -2.35 -11.77 -3.22
C ALA A 120 -1.70 -11.17 -4.49
N ASP A 121 -2.22 -11.51 -5.68
CA ASP A 121 -1.80 -10.89 -6.93
C ASP A 121 -2.25 -9.43 -7.03
N ALA A 122 -3.49 -9.13 -6.60
CA ALA A 122 -3.99 -7.76 -6.52
C ALA A 122 -3.21 -6.91 -5.50
N GLU A 123 -2.92 -7.44 -4.31
CA GLU A 123 -2.05 -6.79 -3.31
C GLU A 123 -0.67 -6.44 -3.89
N ARG A 124 -0.10 -7.36 -4.68
CA ARG A 124 1.19 -7.14 -5.32
C ARG A 124 1.11 -6.03 -6.36
N ALA A 125 0.10 -6.06 -7.22
CA ALA A 125 -0.11 -5.02 -8.24
C ALA A 125 -0.29 -3.64 -7.60
N LEU A 126 -1.05 -3.54 -6.51
CA LEU A 126 -1.22 -2.30 -5.75
C LEU A 126 0.08 -1.82 -5.11
N THR A 127 0.87 -2.74 -4.56
CA THR A 127 2.19 -2.42 -3.98
C THR A 127 3.15 -1.90 -5.04
N ASP A 128 3.22 -2.57 -6.19
CA ASP A 128 4.08 -2.16 -7.31
C ASP A 128 3.66 -0.78 -7.85
N ALA A 129 2.35 -0.56 -8.01
CA ALA A 129 1.81 0.74 -8.42
C ALA A 129 2.15 1.85 -7.41
N ARG A 130 2.01 1.58 -6.11
CA ARG A 130 2.40 2.51 -5.04
C ARG A 130 3.87 2.88 -5.11
N GLU A 131 4.76 1.90 -5.29
CA GLU A 131 6.20 2.13 -5.43
C GLU A 131 6.52 2.99 -6.67
N ASN A 132 5.84 2.74 -7.79
CA ASN A 132 6.00 3.53 -9.00
C ASN A 132 5.49 4.96 -8.83
N LEU A 133 4.34 5.16 -8.16
CA LEU A 133 3.85 6.49 -7.80
C LEU A 133 4.84 7.23 -6.90
N GLU A 134 5.39 6.58 -5.86
CA GLU A 134 6.36 7.18 -4.95
C GLU A 134 7.65 7.59 -5.68
N SER A 135 8.07 6.80 -6.68
CA SER A 135 9.19 7.11 -7.56
C SER A 135 8.94 8.37 -8.41
N VAL A 136 7.79 8.48 -9.09
CA VAL A 136 7.48 9.65 -9.92
C VAL A 136 7.10 10.90 -9.11
N THR A 137 6.60 10.73 -7.89
CA THR A 137 6.30 11.82 -6.95
C THR A 137 7.55 12.61 -6.55
N GLN A 138 8.70 11.93 -6.48
CA GLN A 138 10.00 12.58 -6.19
C GLN A 138 10.48 13.48 -7.34
N ASP A 139 10.07 13.17 -8.57
CA ASP A 139 10.47 13.88 -9.79
C ASP A 139 9.45 14.95 -10.24
N THR A 140 8.27 15.00 -9.61
CA THR A 140 7.18 15.94 -9.93
C THR A 140 7.02 16.98 -8.82
N GLU A 141 6.41 18.14 -9.11
CA GLU A 141 6.20 19.22 -8.15
C GLU A 141 4.79 19.82 -8.28
N GLY A 142 4.36 20.58 -7.27
CA GLY A 142 3.09 21.31 -7.29
C GLY A 142 1.87 20.39 -7.28
N ALA A 143 0.84 20.75 -8.04
CA ALA A 143 -0.45 20.06 -8.05
C ALA A 143 -0.32 18.58 -8.49
N VAL A 144 0.56 18.29 -9.46
CA VAL A 144 0.85 16.91 -9.89
C VAL A 144 1.36 16.06 -8.72
N ARG A 145 2.30 16.60 -7.92
CA ARG A 145 2.81 15.90 -6.73
C ARG A 145 1.69 15.64 -5.72
N GLU A 146 0.89 16.67 -5.42
CA GLU A 146 -0.21 16.56 -4.46
C GLU A 146 -1.25 15.51 -4.88
N GLY A 147 -1.56 15.43 -6.18
CA GLY A 147 -2.46 14.42 -6.72
C GLY A 147 -1.86 13.01 -6.68
N LEU A 148 -0.57 12.84 -6.99
CA LEU A 148 0.12 11.54 -6.87
C LEU A 148 0.20 11.06 -5.42
N GLU A 149 0.44 11.96 -4.46
CA GLU A 149 0.43 11.66 -3.02
C GLU A 149 -0.97 11.22 -2.56
N ARG A 150 -2.03 11.87 -3.07
CA ARG A 150 -3.41 11.47 -2.80
C ARG A 150 -3.71 10.07 -3.36
N LEU A 151 -3.34 9.81 -4.61
CA LEU A 151 -3.53 8.52 -5.26
C LEU A 151 -2.80 7.40 -4.52
N SER A 152 -1.57 7.66 -4.09
CA SER A 152 -0.81 6.72 -3.26
C SER A 152 -1.51 6.43 -1.94
N GLY A 153 -2.08 7.46 -1.28
CA GLY A 153 -2.86 7.29 -0.05
C GLY A 153 -4.15 6.47 -0.24
N GLU A 154 -4.81 6.60 -1.40
CA GLU A 154 -5.98 5.79 -1.74
C GLU A 154 -5.60 4.31 -1.95
N ILE A 155 -4.47 4.06 -2.61
CA ILE A 155 -3.90 2.71 -2.76
C ILE A 155 -3.48 2.10 -1.42
N ASP A 156 -2.83 2.89 -0.55
CA ASP A 156 -2.48 2.45 0.81
C ASP A 156 -3.74 2.05 1.60
N GLY A 157 -4.80 2.86 1.52
CA GLY A 157 -6.09 2.53 2.14
C GLY A 157 -6.75 1.27 1.59
N LEU A 158 -6.55 0.97 0.30
CA LEU A 158 -7.00 -0.26 -0.33
C LEU A 158 -6.18 -1.47 0.13
N LEU A 159 -4.86 -1.34 0.20
CA LEU A 159 -3.93 -2.37 0.70
C LEU A 159 -4.23 -2.74 2.16
N ASP A 160 -4.43 -1.76 3.04
CA ASP A 160 -4.78 -2.01 4.44
C ASP A 160 -6.08 -2.84 4.54
N ARG A 161 -7.11 -2.47 3.78
CA ARG A 161 -8.42 -3.16 3.79
C ARG A 161 -8.34 -4.58 3.25
N ILE A 162 -7.59 -4.78 2.17
CA ILE A 162 -7.37 -6.11 1.61
C ILE A 162 -6.63 -6.98 2.62
N GLY A 163 -5.61 -6.43 3.29
CA GLY A 163 -4.89 -7.11 4.36
C GLY A 163 -5.77 -7.46 5.57
N GLU A 164 -6.74 -6.61 5.94
CA GLU A 164 -7.74 -6.90 6.98
C GLU A 164 -8.72 -8.02 6.59
N ALA A 165 -8.98 -8.17 5.29
CA ALA A 165 -9.88 -9.19 4.74
C ALA A 165 -9.18 -10.54 4.49
N SER A 166 -7.85 -10.59 4.51
CA SER A 166 -7.06 -11.80 4.30
C SER A 166 -6.94 -12.61 5.61
N PRO A 167 -7.37 -13.89 5.65
CA PRO A 167 -7.46 -14.71 6.86
C PRO A 167 -6.13 -15.25 7.41
#